data_AF-A0A1M6I737-F1
#
_entry.id   AF-A0A1M6I737-F1
#
_cell.length_a   1.000
_cell.length_b   1.000
_cell.length_c   1.000
_cell.angle_alpha   90.00
_cell.angle_beta   90.00
_cell.angle_gamma   90.00
#
_symmetry.space_group_name_H-M   'P 1'
#
loop_
_entity.id
_entity.type
_entity.pdbx_description
1 polymer ?
#
loop_
_entity_poly.entity_id
_entity_poly.type
_entity_poly.pdbx_seq_one_letter_code
_entity_poly.pdbx_strand_id
1 'polypeptide(L)'
;MNKEKENKNAEISARIAEILQYTGDTRNGFAVKLGYERAQTVYDVMNMKSAPSYDFFRRFSLSEYSDTIDLKWLLSGEGSMLRKDIPTPNEPVSAPSDAIAMRLMDKLDQKDAENKHLQSELRTLTAELAAMKAQHSQSQNKESDHHMKINEVIENFTSDSSGDYGEGYPLTKKPTSSKKLSAGKM
;
A
#
# COMPACT_ATOMS: atom_id res chain seq x y z
N MET A 1 0.36 47.47 5.46
CA MET A 1 0.24 46.12 4.88
C MET A 1 -0.03 45.02 5.92
N ASN A 2 0.31 45.18 7.20
CA ASN A 2 0.10 44.12 8.22
C ASN A 2 -1.36 43.95 8.69
N LYS A 3 -2.11 45.05 8.83
CA LYS A 3 -3.48 45.01 9.37
C LYS A 3 -4.46 44.17 8.55
N GLU A 4 -4.33 44.19 7.22
CA GLU A 4 -5.19 43.39 6.33
C GLU A 4 -4.87 41.89 6.42
N LYS A 5 -3.59 41.53 6.57
CA LYS A 5 -3.14 40.15 6.74
C LYS A 5 -3.57 39.58 8.10
N GLU A 6 -3.48 40.39 9.15
CA GLU A 6 -3.96 40.05 10.49
C GLU A 6 -5.47 39.80 10.50
N ASN A 7 -6.26 40.65 9.83
CA ASN A 7 -7.70 40.46 9.68
C ASN A 7 -8.05 39.16 8.95
N LYS A 8 -7.40 38.88 7.81
CA LYS A 8 -7.61 37.64 7.05
C LYS A 8 -7.26 36.39 7.85
N ASN A 9 -6.19 36.44 8.64
CA ASN A 9 -5.82 35.34 9.52
C ASN A 9 -6.85 35.13 10.65
N ALA A 10 -7.35 36.22 11.23
CA ALA A 10 -8.39 36.18 12.25
C ALA A 10 -9.71 35.59 11.71
N GLU A 11 -10.07 35.90 10.46
CA GLU A 11 -11.26 35.35 9.81
C GLU A 11 -11.14 33.85 9.54
N ILE A 12 -9.96 33.36 9.11
CA ILE A 12 -9.76 31.92 8.89
C ILE A 12 -9.68 31.18 10.24
N SER A 13 -9.00 31.74 11.25
CA SER A 13 -8.93 31.11 12.57
C SER A 13 -10.30 30.99 13.23
N ALA A 14 -11.17 31.99 13.07
CA ALA A 14 -12.56 31.94 13.52
C ALA A 14 -13.35 30.81 12.86
N ARG A 15 -13.25 30.67 11.53
CA ARG A 15 -13.92 29.58 10.78
C ARG A 15 -13.39 28.19 11.17
N ILE A 16 -12.10 28.07 11.44
CA ILE A 16 -11.54 26.82 11.98
C ILE A 16 -12.15 26.51 13.36
N ALA A 17 -12.35 27.52 14.21
CA ALA A 17 -12.99 27.33 15.51
C ALA A 17 -14.46 26.88 15.38
N GLU A 18 -15.20 27.40 14.38
CA GLU A 18 -16.55 26.93 14.06
C GLU A 18 -16.56 25.46 13.63
N ILE A 19 -15.59 25.04 12.80
CA ILE A 19 -15.43 23.63 12.41
C ILE A 19 -15.22 22.75 13.65
N LEU A 20 -14.31 23.13 14.56
CA LEU A 20 -14.05 22.37 15.78
C LEU A 20 -15.28 22.29 16.69
N GLN A 21 -16.05 23.37 16.79
CA GLN A 21 -17.28 23.38 17.59
C GLN A 21 -18.34 22.46 16.99
N TYR A 22 -18.50 22.46 15.66
CA TYR A 22 -19.44 21.60 14.96
C TYR A 22 -19.07 20.11 15.05
N THR A 23 -17.79 19.76 14.86
CA THR A 23 -17.35 18.36 14.89
C THR A 23 -17.10 17.84 16.31
N GLY A 24 -17.02 18.73 17.31
CA GLY A 24 -16.64 18.37 18.67
C GLY A 24 -15.16 17.99 18.81
N ASP A 25 -14.34 18.30 17.82
CA ASP A 25 -12.92 17.95 17.83
C ASP A 25 -12.08 18.90 18.70
N THR A 26 -11.02 18.33 19.26
CA THR A 26 -9.95 19.14 19.86
C THR A 26 -8.98 19.63 18.78
N ARG A 27 -8.24 20.71 19.05
CA ARG A 27 -7.17 21.20 18.15
C ARG A 27 -6.17 20.11 17.77
N ASN A 28 -5.88 19.19 18.71
CA ASN A 28 -4.99 18.07 18.46
C ASN A 28 -5.64 17.01 17.57
N GLY A 29 -6.89 16.64 17.85
CA GLY A 29 -7.66 15.72 17.00
C GLY A 29 -7.77 16.22 15.57
N PHE A 30 -8.06 17.52 15.42
CA PHE A 30 -8.05 18.20 14.12
C PHE A 30 -6.72 18.07 13.40
N ALA A 31 -5.60 18.37 14.07
CA ALA A 31 -4.27 18.21 13.46
C ALA A 31 -3.99 16.78 12.97
N VAL A 32 -4.31 15.78 13.80
CA VAL A 32 -4.12 14.36 13.48
C VAL A 32 -4.95 13.95 12.27
N LYS A 33 -6.21 14.40 12.20
CA LYS A 33 -7.11 14.11 11.06
C LYS A 33 -6.69 14.80 9.76
N LEU A 34 -6.00 15.95 9.83
CA LEU A 34 -5.29 16.56 8.67
C LEU A 34 -3.96 15.85 8.34
N GLY A 35 -3.58 14.81 9.09
CA GLY A 35 -2.35 14.04 8.87
C GLY A 35 -1.09 14.74 9.37
N TYR A 36 -1.20 15.67 10.33
CA TYR A 36 -0.05 16.23 11.02
C TYR A 36 0.36 15.35 12.21
N GLU A 37 1.66 15.09 12.35
CA GLU A 37 2.21 14.40 13.54
C GLU A 37 2.10 15.25 14.81
N ARG A 38 2.18 16.58 14.66
CA ARG A 38 2.15 17.55 15.75
C ARG A 38 1.14 18.64 15.43
N ALA A 39 0.38 19.06 16.44
CA ALA A 39 -0.64 20.09 16.29
C ALA A 39 -0.11 21.53 16.21
N GLN A 40 1.21 21.75 16.22
CA GLN A 40 1.82 23.08 16.29
C GLN A 40 1.29 24.02 15.19
N THR A 41 1.22 23.55 13.95
CA THR A 41 0.68 24.32 12.82
C THR A 41 -0.76 24.77 13.07
N VAL A 42 -1.60 23.89 13.62
CA VAL A 42 -3.00 24.22 13.95
C VAL A 42 -3.06 25.25 15.08
N TYR A 43 -2.24 25.10 16.13
CA TYR A 43 -2.15 26.08 17.21
C TYR A 43 -1.68 27.45 16.72
N ASP A 44 -0.69 27.50 15.84
CA ASP A 44 -0.16 28.76 15.33
C ASP A 44 -1.18 29.49 14.44
N VAL A 45 -1.92 28.76 13.62
CA VAL A 45 -3.02 29.32 12.80
C VAL A 45 -4.15 29.82 13.70
N MET A 46 -4.60 29.02 14.67
CA MET A 46 -5.69 29.40 15.56
C MET A 46 -5.35 30.59 16.47
N ASN A 47 -4.11 30.69 16.90
CA ASN A 47 -3.63 31.82 17.71
C ASN A 47 -3.21 33.03 16.86
N MET A 48 -3.52 33.03 15.56
CA MET A 48 -3.19 34.12 14.62
C MET A 48 -1.68 34.41 14.51
N LYS A 49 -0.83 33.47 14.95
CA LYS A 49 0.64 33.57 14.85
C LYS A 49 1.11 33.38 13.42
N SER A 50 0.37 32.59 12.64
CA SER A 50 0.66 32.33 11.23
C SER A 50 -0.61 32.26 10.39
N ALA A 51 -0.46 32.55 9.10
CA ALA A 51 -1.49 32.25 8.13
C ALA A 51 -1.46 30.74 7.81
N PRO A 52 -2.61 30.09 7.57
CA PRO A 52 -2.62 28.73 7.07
C PRO A 52 -1.94 28.66 5.70
N SER A 53 -1.09 27.66 5.52
CA SER A 53 -0.35 27.45 4.27
C SER A 53 -1.20 26.74 3.22
N TYR A 54 -0.74 26.72 1.97
CA TYR A 54 -1.35 25.86 0.95
C TYR A 54 -1.44 24.40 1.38
N ASP A 55 -0.39 23.88 2.03
CA ASP A 55 -0.37 22.50 2.53
C ASP A 55 -1.48 22.22 3.55
N PHE A 56 -1.80 23.20 4.41
CA PHE A 56 -2.94 23.10 5.33
C PHE A 56 -4.25 22.87 4.59
N PHE A 57 -4.55 23.68 3.57
CA PHE A 57 -5.78 23.54 2.79
C PHE A 57 -5.80 22.28 1.93
N ARG A 58 -4.65 21.88 1.37
CA ARG A 58 -4.52 20.61 0.66
C ARG A 58 -4.83 19.43 1.56
N ARG A 59 -4.27 19.41 2.78
CA ARG A 59 -4.56 18.37 3.78
C ARG A 59 -6.01 18.38 4.21
N PHE A 60 -6.59 19.56 4.42
CA PHE A 60 -8.01 19.70 4.71
C PHE A 60 -8.86 19.07 3.61
N SER A 61 -8.55 19.36 2.34
CA SER A 61 -9.28 18.81 1.17
C SER A 61 -9.14 17.29 0.99
N LEU A 62 -8.15 16.66 1.62
CA LEU A 62 -7.92 15.21 1.59
C LEU A 62 -8.40 14.50 2.87
N SER A 63 -8.85 15.26 3.86
CA SER A 63 -9.33 14.73 5.15
C SER A 63 -10.84 14.52 5.12
N GLU A 64 -11.34 13.80 6.13
CA GLU A 64 -12.78 13.58 6.37
C GLU A 64 -13.59 14.88 6.50
N TYR A 65 -12.94 16.00 6.84
CA TYR A 65 -13.62 17.30 6.90
C TYR A 65 -14.11 17.76 5.52
N SER A 66 -13.48 17.35 4.42
CA SER A 66 -13.86 17.77 3.07
C SER A 66 -15.18 17.17 2.56
N ASP A 67 -15.63 16.09 3.21
CA ASP A 67 -16.91 15.44 2.92
C ASP A 67 -18.08 16.25 3.48
N THR A 68 -17.87 16.94 4.61
CA THR A 68 -18.92 17.66 5.34
C THR A 68 -18.79 19.18 5.23
N ILE A 69 -17.57 19.71 5.17
CA ILE A 69 -17.26 21.14 5.18
C ILE A 69 -16.84 21.63 3.80
N ASP A 70 -17.40 22.76 3.36
CA ASP A 70 -17.03 23.41 2.10
C ASP A 70 -15.70 24.17 2.23
N LEU A 71 -14.71 23.76 1.43
CA LEU A 71 -13.42 24.45 1.35
C LEU A 71 -13.54 25.88 0.82
N LYS A 72 -14.50 26.16 -0.08
CA LYS A 72 -14.75 27.51 -0.59
C LYS A 72 -15.19 28.41 0.56
N TRP A 73 -16.12 27.96 1.38
CA TRP A 73 -16.55 28.68 2.57
C TRP A 73 -15.40 28.92 3.56
N LEU A 74 -14.54 27.91 3.79
CA LEU A 74 -13.36 28.06 4.66
C LEU A 74 -12.34 29.07 4.12
N LEU A 75 -12.29 29.30 2.81
CA LEU A 75 -11.39 30.27 2.18
C LEU A 75 -12.00 31.68 2.10
N SER A 76 -13.19 31.82 1.51
CA SER A 76 -13.82 33.13 1.26
C SER A 76 -14.78 33.60 2.35
N GLY A 77 -15.36 32.68 3.12
CA GLY A 77 -16.39 32.98 4.12
C GLY A 77 -17.78 33.10 3.50
N GLU A 78 -17.87 32.89 2.20
CA GLU A 78 -19.11 33.00 1.44
C GLU A 78 -19.78 31.63 1.34
N GLY A 79 -21.11 31.62 1.39
CA GLY A 79 -21.91 30.41 1.28
C GLY A 79 -22.13 29.72 2.62
N SER A 80 -22.44 28.43 2.57
CA SER A 80 -22.72 27.61 3.75
C SER A 80 -21.48 26.81 4.14
N MET A 81 -21.21 26.71 5.45
CA MET A 81 -20.15 25.87 6.00
C MET A 81 -20.30 24.41 5.58
N LEU A 82 -21.52 23.87 5.64
CA LEU A 82 -21.80 22.47 5.33
C LEU A 82 -22.08 22.30 3.84
N ARG A 83 -21.52 21.24 3.25
CA ARG A 83 -21.82 20.85 1.86
C ARG A 83 -23.26 20.34 1.78
N LYS A 84 -24.01 20.83 0.79
CA LYS A 84 -25.43 20.49 0.57
C LYS A 84 -25.64 19.14 -0.12
N ASP A 85 -24.58 18.38 -0.34
CA ASP A 85 -24.64 17.10 -1.06
C ASP A 85 -25.06 15.92 -0.17
N ILE A 86 -25.53 16.17 1.05
CA ILE A 86 -26.28 15.19 1.84
C ILE A 86 -27.75 15.32 1.41
N PRO A 87 -28.35 14.32 0.74
CA PRO A 87 -29.80 14.25 0.61
C PRO A 87 -30.36 14.13 2.02
N THR A 88 -30.85 15.23 2.56
CA THR A 88 -31.63 15.22 3.80
C THR A 88 -33.00 14.63 3.46
N PRO A 89 -33.47 13.54 4.11
CA PRO A 89 -34.69 12.84 3.69
C PRO A 89 -36.02 13.60 3.83
N ASN A 90 -36.04 14.90 4.17
CA ASN A 90 -37.20 15.52 4.80
C ASN A 90 -37.70 16.84 4.17
N GLU A 91 -37.58 17.07 2.87
CA GLU A 91 -38.45 18.06 2.19
C GLU A 91 -39.06 17.50 0.89
N PRO A 92 -40.38 17.67 0.67
CA PRO A 92 -41.04 17.17 -0.52
C PRO A 92 -40.84 18.16 -1.68
N VAL A 93 -39.92 17.85 -2.60
CA VAL A 93 -39.77 18.63 -3.84
C VAL A 93 -39.84 17.70 -5.07
N SER A 94 -41.07 17.55 -5.54
CA SER A 94 -41.49 17.48 -6.95
C SER A 94 -40.46 17.00 -8.00
N ALA A 95 -40.48 15.70 -8.28
CA ALA A 95 -40.45 15.08 -9.63
C ALA A 95 -39.23 15.23 -10.59
N PRO A 96 -37.97 15.12 -10.11
CA PRO A 96 -36.95 14.43 -10.92
C PRO A 96 -36.18 13.32 -10.16
N SER A 97 -36.59 12.99 -8.92
CA SER A 97 -35.88 12.02 -8.08
C SER A 97 -35.92 10.58 -8.60
N ASP A 98 -36.98 10.15 -9.29
CA ASP A 98 -37.11 8.75 -9.74
C ASP A 98 -36.04 8.36 -10.78
N ALA A 99 -35.72 9.25 -11.73
CA ALA A 99 -34.69 8.98 -12.73
C ALA A 99 -33.28 8.95 -12.12
N ILE A 100 -33.04 9.79 -11.11
CA ILE A 100 -31.76 9.80 -10.38
C ILE A 100 -31.64 8.56 -9.49
N ALA A 101 -32.72 8.18 -8.80
CA ALA A 101 -32.79 6.98 -7.98
C ALA A 101 -32.60 5.70 -8.80
N MET A 102 -33.28 5.57 -9.94
CA MET A 102 -33.09 4.45 -10.87
C MET A 102 -31.64 4.35 -11.33
N ARG A 103 -31.02 5.47 -11.71
CA ARG A 103 -29.61 5.49 -12.17
C ARG A 103 -28.62 5.11 -11.06
N LEU A 104 -28.93 5.44 -9.80
CA LEU A 104 -28.10 5.03 -8.67
C LEU A 104 -28.27 3.54 -8.36
N MET A 105 -29.49 3.01 -8.50
CA MET A 105 -29.80 1.59 -8.32
C MET A 105 -29.10 0.73 -9.38
N ASP A 106 -29.16 1.13 -10.66
CA ASP A 106 -28.45 0.45 -11.75
C ASP A 106 -26.92 0.42 -11.50
N LYS A 107 -26.37 1.51 -10.98
CA LYS A 107 -24.94 1.59 -10.64
C LYS A 107 -24.56 0.73 -9.44
N LEU A 108 -25.49 0.48 -8.51
CA LEU A 108 -25.27 -0.44 -7.38
C LEU A 108 -25.23 -1.87 -7.88
N ASP A 109 -26.21 -2.29 -8.68
CA ASP A 109 -26.26 -3.64 -9.26
C ASP A 109 -25.05 -3.92 -10.15
N GLN A 110 -24.63 -2.93 -10.96
CA GLN A 110 -23.42 -3.04 -11.76
C GLN A 110 -22.17 -3.24 -10.89
N LYS A 111 -22.01 -2.46 -9.81
CA LYS A 111 -20.88 -2.60 -8.89
C LYS A 111 -20.88 -3.93 -8.15
N ASP A 112 -22.04 -4.46 -7.80
CA ASP A 112 -22.16 -5.77 -7.15
C ASP A 112 -21.78 -6.91 -8.11
N ALA A 113 -22.16 -6.80 -9.38
CA ALA A 113 -21.71 -7.74 -10.41
C ALA A 113 -20.19 -7.67 -10.64
N GLU A 114 -19.61 -6.47 -10.72
CA GLU A 114 -18.16 -6.27 -10.84
C GLU A 114 -17.40 -6.83 -9.63
N ASN A 115 -17.89 -6.58 -8.41
CA ASN A 115 -17.31 -7.14 -7.18
C ASN A 115 -17.33 -8.67 -7.19
N LYS A 116 -18.46 -9.28 -7.57
CA LYS A 116 -18.58 -10.73 -7.67
C LYS A 116 -17.62 -11.31 -8.71
N HIS A 117 -17.46 -10.63 -9.84
CA HIS A 117 -16.51 -11.03 -10.88
C HIS A 117 -15.07 -10.96 -10.39
N LEU A 118 -14.64 -9.82 -9.82
CA LEU A 118 -13.29 -9.65 -9.27
C LEU A 118 -12.98 -10.66 -8.16
N GLN A 119 -13.94 -10.95 -7.28
CA GLN A 119 -13.78 -12.00 -6.26
C GLN A 119 -13.59 -13.39 -6.87
N SER A 120 -14.30 -13.70 -7.96
CA SER A 120 -14.14 -14.97 -8.66
C SER A 120 -12.76 -15.10 -9.32
N GLU A 121 -12.25 -14.02 -9.93
CA GLU A 121 -10.93 -13.98 -10.55
C GLU A 121 -9.80 -14.08 -9.50
N LEU A 122 -9.94 -13.41 -8.36
CA LEU A 122 -9.03 -13.58 -7.24
C LEU A 122 -9.01 -15.04 -6.75
N ARG A 123 -10.17 -15.70 -6.70
CA ARG A 123 -10.26 -17.11 -6.29
C ARG A 123 -9.59 -18.05 -7.28
N THR A 124 -9.77 -17.83 -8.60
CA THR A 124 -9.12 -18.65 -9.62
C THR A 124 -7.61 -18.46 -9.60
N LEU A 125 -7.13 -17.22 -9.57
CA LEU A 125 -5.70 -16.92 -9.53
C LEU A 125 -5.03 -17.47 -8.26
N THR A 126 -5.73 -17.39 -7.12
CA THR A 126 -5.25 -17.98 -5.86
C THR A 126 -5.13 -19.51 -5.96
N ALA A 127 -6.10 -20.18 -6.60
CA ALA A 127 -6.07 -21.62 -6.80
C ALA A 127 -4.94 -22.05 -7.76
N GLU A 128 -4.72 -21.32 -8.85
CA GLU A 128 -3.61 -21.55 -9.78
C GLU A 128 -2.25 -21.37 -9.10
N LEU A 129 -2.08 -20.31 -8.31
CA LEU A 129 -0.86 -20.09 -7.53
C LEU A 129 -0.63 -21.23 -6.53
N ALA A 130 -1.67 -21.73 -5.87
CA ALA A 130 -1.56 -22.87 -4.97
C ALA A 130 -1.15 -24.15 -5.71
N ALA A 131 -1.72 -24.40 -6.89
CA ALA A 131 -1.40 -25.56 -7.72
C ALA A 131 0.05 -25.51 -8.25
N MET A 132 0.51 -24.35 -8.73
CA MET A 132 1.91 -24.18 -9.16
C MET A 132 2.89 -24.39 -8.01
N LYS A 133 2.59 -23.86 -6.82
CA LYS A 133 3.40 -24.09 -5.62
C LYS A 133 3.46 -25.58 -5.26
N ALA A 134 2.33 -26.29 -5.29
CA ALA A 134 2.29 -27.71 -5.00
C ALA A 134 3.07 -28.56 -6.02
N GLN A 135 2.98 -28.25 -7.32
CA GLN A 135 3.77 -28.91 -8.36
C GLN A 135 5.27 -28.67 -8.16
N HIS A 136 5.67 -27.45 -7.81
CA HIS A 136 7.08 -27.13 -7.56
C HIS A 136 7.64 -27.90 -6.37
N SER A 137 6.86 -28.03 -5.28
CA SER A 137 7.24 -28.88 -4.14
C SER A 137 7.36 -30.36 -4.51
N GLN A 138 6.48 -30.89 -5.38
CA GLN A 138 6.57 -32.28 -5.85
C GLN A 138 7.77 -32.54 -6.76
N SER A 139 8.14 -31.59 -7.63
CA SER A 139 9.32 -31.72 -8.50
C SER A 139 10.63 -31.71 -7.71
N GLN A 140 10.75 -30.86 -6.68
CA GLN A 140 11.91 -30.85 -5.78
C GLN A 140 12.08 -32.18 -5.02
N ASN A 141 10.97 -32.83 -4.64
CA ASN A 141 11.02 -34.12 -3.95
C ASN A 141 11.41 -35.28 -4.89
N LYS A 142 11.00 -35.26 -6.16
CA LYS A 142 11.36 -36.30 -7.14
C LYS A 142 12.83 -36.22 -7.60
N GLU A 143 13.41 -35.03 -7.70
CA GLU A 143 14.86 -34.87 -7.99
C GLU A 143 15.75 -35.42 -6.87
N SER A 144 15.32 -35.28 -5.61
CA SER A 144 15.99 -35.90 -4.46
C SER A 144 16.00 -37.43 -4.53
N ASP A 145 14.89 -38.07 -4.94
CA ASP A 145 14.80 -39.53 -5.05
C ASP A 145 15.67 -40.10 -6.18
N HIS A 146 15.79 -39.38 -7.31
CA HIS A 146 16.69 -39.77 -8.39
C HIS A 146 18.17 -39.64 -7.99
N HIS A 147 18.53 -38.63 -7.20
CA HIS A 147 19.90 -38.49 -6.69
C HIS A 147 20.25 -39.56 -5.65
N MET A 148 19.30 -39.97 -4.80
CA MET A 148 19.50 -41.04 -3.83
C MET A 148 19.74 -42.40 -4.51
N LYS A 149 18.95 -42.74 -5.54
CA LYS A 149 19.15 -43.99 -6.31
C LYS A 149 20.49 -44.05 -7.05
N ILE A 150 21.01 -42.93 -7.55
CA ILE A 150 22.32 -42.90 -8.21
C ILE A 150 23.45 -43.16 -7.20
N ASN A 151 23.35 -42.58 -5.99
CA ASN A 151 24.34 -42.81 -4.93
C ASN A 151 24.35 -44.28 -4.46
N GLU A 152 23.17 -44.89 -4.29
CA GLU A 152 23.04 -46.28 -3.86
C GLU A 152 23.60 -47.28 -4.90
N VAL A 153 23.45 -46.98 -6.20
CA VAL A 153 24.04 -47.77 -7.28
C VAL A 153 25.56 -47.64 -7.30
N ILE A 154 26.12 -46.43 -7.09
CA ILE A 154 27.58 -46.22 -7.08
C ILE A 154 28.25 -46.94 -5.89
N GLU A 155 27.64 -46.93 -4.71
CA GLU A 155 28.20 -47.63 -3.54
C GLU A 155 28.24 -49.15 -3.72
N ASN A 156 27.25 -49.74 -4.39
CA ASN A 156 27.26 -51.17 -4.70
C ASN A 156 28.33 -51.59 -5.72
N PHE A 157 28.80 -50.70 -6.60
CA PHE A 157 29.90 -50.99 -7.52
C PHE A 157 31.29 -50.90 -6.88
N THR A 158 31.41 -50.25 -5.71
CA THR A 158 32.70 -50.03 -5.04
C THR A 158 32.91 -50.97 -3.84
N SER A 159 31.85 -51.64 -3.38
CA SER A 159 31.88 -52.50 -2.19
C SER A 159 32.35 -53.93 -2.47
N ASP A 160 32.17 -54.44 -3.70
CA ASP A 160 32.49 -55.83 -4.05
C ASP A 160 33.49 -55.89 -5.22
N SER A 161 34.77 -55.66 -4.93
CA SER A 161 35.85 -56.33 -5.66
C SER A 161 37.10 -56.44 -4.80
N SER A 162 37.23 -57.64 -4.24
CA SER A 162 38.39 -58.30 -3.64
C SER A 162 39.76 -57.93 -4.21
N GLY A 163 40.78 -57.97 -3.35
CA GLY A 163 42.16 -58.14 -3.81
C GLY A 163 43.24 -57.95 -2.75
N ASP A 164 43.27 -58.81 -1.73
CA ASP A 164 44.50 -59.10 -0.99
C ASP A 164 45.44 -59.87 -1.93
N TYR A 165 46.35 -59.17 -2.59
CA TYR A 165 47.54 -59.77 -3.20
C TYR A 165 48.74 -58.86 -2.94
N GLY A 166 49.59 -59.34 -2.04
CA GLY A 166 50.93 -58.81 -1.83
C GLY A 166 51.89 -59.10 -2.99
N GLU A 167 53.01 -58.37 -2.92
CA GLU A 167 54.30 -58.59 -3.58
C GLU A 167 54.40 -58.54 -5.12
N GLY A 168 55.19 -57.56 -5.60
CA GLY A 168 56.00 -57.73 -6.81
C GLY A 168 55.99 -56.58 -7.82
N TYR A 169 57.09 -55.82 -7.82
CA TYR A 169 57.70 -55.06 -8.94
C TYR A 169 57.46 -53.53 -9.07
N PRO A 170 58.50 -52.76 -9.52
CA PRO A 170 58.73 -51.38 -9.08
C PRO A 170 58.53 -50.29 -10.16
N LEU A 171 58.40 -49.05 -9.64
CA LEU A 171 58.65 -47.71 -10.20
C LEU A 171 58.55 -47.47 -11.71
N THR A 172 57.84 -46.39 -12.08
CA THR A 172 58.24 -45.29 -13.01
C THR A 172 56.94 -44.49 -13.36
N LYS A 173 56.78 -43.15 -13.31
CA LYS A 173 57.64 -41.95 -13.23
C LYS A 173 56.78 -40.78 -12.68
N LYS A 174 57.36 -39.91 -11.85
CA LYS A 174 57.16 -38.44 -11.94
C LYS A 174 58.43 -37.90 -12.63
N PRO A 175 58.43 -36.84 -13.46
CA PRO A 175 58.01 -35.46 -13.13
C PRO A 175 57.24 -34.78 -14.30
N THR A 176 56.68 -33.57 -14.22
CA THR A 176 57.32 -32.23 -14.23
C THR A 176 56.20 -31.18 -14.02
N SER A 177 56.21 -30.33 -13.00
CA SER A 177 56.94 -29.05 -12.84
C SER A 177 56.68 -27.98 -13.93
N SER A 178 56.34 -26.78 -13.45
CA SER A 178 56.46 -25.44 -14.07
C SER A 178 55.29 -24.99 -14.96
N LYS A 179 54.72 -23.76 -14.93
CA LYS A 179 54.93 -22.43 -14.30
C LYS A 179 53.57 -21.69 -14.39
N LYS A 180 53.01 -21.05 -13.36
CA LYS A 180 53.18 -19.65 -12.88
C LYS A 180 52.89 -18.53 -13.91
N LEU A 181 52.04 -17.57 -13.45
CA LEU A 181 51.83 -16.17 -13.87
C LEU A 181 50.91 -15.97 -15.10
N SER A 182 50.08 -14.94 -15.24
CA SER A 182 50.09 -13.58 -14.67
C SER A 182 48.70 -12.94 -14.75
N ALA A 183 48.42 -12.02 -13.81
CA ALA A 183 47.33 -11.07 -13.84
C ALA A 183 47.37 -10.15 -15.07
N GLY A 184 46.20 -9.64 -15.46
CA GLY A 184 46.05 -8.57 -16.44
C GLY A 184 44.64 -7.99 -16.44
N LYS A 185 44.47 -6.85 -15.76
CA LYS A 185 43.34 -5.93 -15.89
C LYS A 185 43.22 -5.43 -17.34
N MET A 186 41.99 -5.27 -17.82
CA MET A 186 41.52 -4.10 -18.55
C MET A 186 40.13 -3.74 -18.05
#